data_AF-A0A6I6JXQ7-F1
#
_entry.id   AF-A0A6I6JXQ7-F1
#
_cell.length_a   1.000
_cell.length_b   1.000
_cell.length_c   1.000
_cell.angle_alpha   90.00
_cell.angle_beta   90.00
_cell.angle_gamma   90.00
#
_symmetry.space_group_name_H-M   'P 1'
#
loop_
_entity.id
_entity.type
_entity.pdbx_description
1 polymer ?
#
loop_
_entity_poly.entity_id
_entity_poly.type
_entity_poly.pdbx_seq_one_letter_code
_entity_poly.pdbx_strand_id
1 'polypeptide(L)' 'MSSALLTTKQISLDDFKKLNPEMRYLKLLETCPDLFQRVPLYHIAWYLGIKPEFLSWMRKRLITKSE' A
#
# COMPACT_ATOMS: atom_id res chain seq x y z
N MET A 1 -7.61 34.82 -16.26
CA MET A 1 -7.63 33.54 -17.01
C MET A 1 -6.43 32.69 -16.59
N SER A 2 -6.36 32.25 -15.32
CA SER A 2 -5.19 31.51 -14.80
C SER A 2 -5.38 30.96 -13.36
N SER A 3 -6.60 30.55 -12.99
CA SER A 3 -6.84 29.90 -11.68
C SER A 3 -7.59 28.56 -11.75
N ALA A 4 -8.20 28.24 -12.91
CA ALA A 4 -9.05 27.05 -13.06
C ALA A 4 -8.27 25.76 -13.40
N LEU A 5 -6.96 25.82 -13.63
CA LEU A 5 -6.16 24.65 -14.06
C LEU A 5 -5.49 23.89 -12.91
N LEU A 6 -5.56 24.38 -11.67
CA LEU A 6 -4.91 23.72 -10.52
C LEU A 6 -5.74 22.59 -9.89
N THR A 7 -6.99 22.40 -10.31
CA THR A 7 -7.93 21.48 -9.63
C THR A 7 -7.87 20.04 -10.14
N THR A 8 -7.17 19.74 -11.23
CA THR A 8 -7.28 18.45 -11.94
C THR A 8 -6.50 17.28 -11.32
N LYS A 9 -5.79 17.45 -10.19
CA LYS A 9 -5.03 16.32 -9.63
C LYS A 9 -4.77 16.35 -8.11
N GLN A 10 -5.75 16.76 -7.31
CA GLN A 10 -5.65 16.67 -5.84
C GLN A 10 -6.33 15.42 -5.25
N ILE A 11 -6.58 14.34 -6.03
CA ILE A 11 -7.41 13.22 -5.57
C ILE A 11 -6.59 12.02 -5.02
N SER A 12 -5.30 11.86 -5.33
CA SER A 12 -4.63 10.58 -5.04
C SER A 12 -4.08 10.40 -3.62
N LEU A 13 -3.70 11.47 -2.92
CA LEU A 13 -3.01 11.36 -1.63
C LEU A 13 -3.95 11.19 -0.45
N ASP A 14 -5.14 11.79 -0.52
CA ASP A 14 -6.15 11.67 0.54
C ASP A 14 -6.76 10.27 0.56
N ASP A 15 -6.94 9.63 -0.60
CA ASP A 15 -7.34 8.24 -0.68
C ASP A 15 -6.29 7.34 -0.02
N PHE A 16 -5.00 7.56 -0.30
CA PHE A 16 -3.91 6.80 0.29
C PHE A 16 -3.81 6.96 1.82
N LYS A 17 -4.13 8.15 2.35
CA LYS A 17 -4.16 8.41 3.79
C LYS A 17 -5.43 7.87 4.49
N LYS A 18 -6.57 7.85 3.80
CA LYS A 18 -7.84 7.29 4.32
C LYS A 18 -7.85 5.76 4.32
N LEU A 19 -7.05 5.13 3.46
CA LEU A 19 -6.95 3.68 3.37
C LEU A 19 -6.25 3.09 4.60
N ASN A 20 -6.90 2.08 5.18
CA ASN A 20 -6.35 1.24 6.24
C ASN A 20 -4.97 0.69 5.78
N PRO A 21 -3.99 0.55 6.68
CA PRO A 21 -2.66 0.01 6.34
C PRO A 21 -2.72 -1.32 5.57
N GLU A 22 -3.72 -2.17 5.85
CA GLU A 22 -3.97 -3.40 5.10
C GLU A 22 -4.31 -3.15 3.63
N MET A 23 -5.19 -2.20 3.36
CA MET A 23 -5.60 -1.86 2.00
C MET A 23 -4.45 -1.23 1.20
N ARG A 24 -3.60 -0.44 1.86
CA ARG A 24 -2.37 0.09 1.24
C ARG A 24 -1.41 -1.04 0.86
N TYR A 25 -1.23 -2.02 1.73
CA TYR A 25 -0.43 -3.22 1.44
C TYR A 25 -1.00 -3.99 0.24
N LEU A 26 -2.30 -4.26 0.24
CA LEU A 26 -2.97 -4.99 -0.84
C LEU A 26 -2.84 -4.25 -2.17
N LYS A 27 -3.07 -2.94 -2.18
CA LYS A 27 -2.91 -2.13 -3.38
C LYS A 27 -1.47 -2.14 -3.88
N LEU A 28 -0.48 -2.06 -2.99
CA LEU A 28 0.94 -2.16 -3.36
C LEU A 28 1.25 -3.53 -4.00
N LEU A 29 0.69 -4.60 -3.44
CA LEU A 29 0.83 -5.97 -3.93
C LEU A 29 0.19 -6.18 -5.30
N GLU A 30 -0.98 -5.58 -5.54
CA GLU A 30 -1.67 -5.60 -6.84
C GLU A 30 -0.96 -4.74 -7.90
N THR A 31 -0.45 -3.57 -7.51
CA THR A 31 0.13 -2.61 -8.47
C THR A 31 1.56 -2.97 -8.85
N CYS A 32 2.35 -3.49 -7.89
CA CYS A 32 3.77 -3.77 -8.07
C CYS A 32 4.20 -5.06 -7.33
N PRO A 33 3.77 -6.24 -7.78
CA PRO A 33 4.14 -7.51 -7.15
C PRO A 33 5.66 -7.79 -7.19
N ASP A 34 6.35 -7.31 -8.23
CA ASP A 34 7.81 -7.50 -8.40
C ASP A 34 8.63 -6.86 -7.27
N LEU A 35 8.10 -5.81 -6.64
CA LEU A 35 8.76 -5.13 -5.54
C LEU A 35 8.95 -6.07 -4.34
N PHE A 36 7.97 -6.95 -4.09
CA PHE A 36 8.01 -7.91 -2.98
C PHE A 36 9.00 -9.06 -3.21
N GLN A 37 9.45 -9.26 -4.45
CA GLN A 37 10.48 -10.25 -4.78
C GLN A 37 11.89 -9.66 -4.66
N ARG A 38 12.04 -8.35 -4.89
CA ARG A 38 13.34 -7.65 -4.90
C ARG A 38 13.69 -7.02 -3.56
N VAL A 39 12.68 -6.67 -2.76
CA VAL A 39 12.84 -5.91 -1.51
C VAL A 39 12.44 -6.76 -0.31
N PRO A 40 13.27 -6.82 0.75
CA PRO A 40 12.90 -7.44 2.01
C PRO A 40 11.62 -6.87 2.64
N LEU A 41 10.81 -7.75 3.24
CA LEU A 41 9.51 -7.42 3.84
C LEU A 41 9.57 -6.30 4.89
N TYR A 42 10.64 -6.22 5.68
CA TYR A 42 10.76 -5.20 6.73
C TYR A 42 10.89 -3.77 6.16
N HIS A 43 11.51 -3.61 4.99
CA HIS A 43 11.57 -2.32 4.31
C HIS A 43 10.19 -1.90 3.79
N ILE A 44 9.42 -2.86 3.28
CA ILE A 44 8.05 -2.63 2.82
C ILE A 44 7.15 -2.25 4.00
N ALA A 45 7.33 -2.89 5.15
CA ALA A 45 6.62 -2.53 6.38
C ALA A 45 6.96 -1.08 6.82
N TRP A 46 8.24 -0.70 6.79
CA TRP A 46 8.66 0.67 7.10
C TRP A 46 8.08 1.70 6.13
N TYR A 47 8.11 1.41 4.83
CA TYR A 47 7.51 2.25 3.79
C TYR A 47 6.00 2.43 3.96
N LEU A 48 5.31 1.37 4.38
CA LEU A 48 3.87 1.39 4.65
C LEU A 48 3.52 2.00 6.01
N GLY A 49 4.52 2.29 6.86
CA GLY A 49 4.31 2.81 8.22
C GLY A 49 3.68 1.81 9.17
N ILE A 50 3.92 0.51 8.96
CA ILE A 50 3.36 -0.59 9.76
C ILE A 50 4.47 -1.42 10.41
N LYS A 51 4.14 -2.12 11.47
CA LYS A 51 5.08 -3.05 12.11
C LYS A 51 5.36 -4.25 11.19
N PRO A 52 6.60 -4.75 11.15
CA PRO A 52 6.94 -5.93 10.35
C PRO A 52 6.16 -7.18 10.78
N GLU A 53 5.81 -7.31 12.08
CA GLU A 53 4.96 -8.41 12.57
C GLU A 53 3.57 -8.38 11.92
N PHE A 54 2.98 -7.19 11.80
CA PHE A 54 1.66 -6.98 11.18
C PHE A 54 1.66 -7.40 9.70
N LEU A 55 2.74 -7.06 8.99
CA LEU A 55 2.93 -7.45 7.59
C LEU A 55 3.05 -8.98 7.43
N SER A 56 3.82 -9.63 8.31
CA SER A 56 3.96 -11.09 8.30
C SER A 56 2.62 -11.78 8.59
N TRP A 57 1.83 -11.25 9.53
CA TRP A 57 0.52 -11.77 9.86
C TRP A 57 -0.46 -11.62 8.69
N MET A 58 -0.49 -10.46 8.03
CA MET A 58 -1.31 -10.25 6.83
C MET A 58 -0.97 -11.23 5.70
N ARG A 59 0.32 -11.45 5.43
CA ARG A 59 0.73 -12.44 4.40
C ARG A 59 0.22 -13.84 4.72
N LYS A 60 0.34 -14.28 5.98
CA LYS A 60 -0.20 -15.58 6.40
C LYS A 60 -1.71 -15.64 6.19
N ARG A 61 -2.44 -14.59 6.61
CA ARG A 61 -3.89 -14.49 6.44
C ARG A 61 -4.31 -14.58 4.97
N LEU A 62 -3.56 -13.95 4.05
CA LEU A 62 -3.84 -13.99 2.62
C LEU A 62 -3.63 -15.38 2.03
N ILE A 63 -2.56 -16.07 2.43
CA ILE A 63 -2.27 -17.46 2.00
C ILE A 63 -3.35 -18.43 2.51
N THR A 64 -3.79 -18.28 3.76
CA THR A 64 -4.86 -19.13 4.32
C THR A 64 -6.25 -18.89 3.75
N LYS A 65 -6.47 -17.77 3.02
CA LYS A 65 -7.78 -17.43 2.45
C LYS A 65 -7.96 -17.99 1.02
N SER A 66 -6.91 -18.55 0.43
CA SER A 66 -6.94 -19.17 -0.90
C SER A 66 -7.16 -20.69 -0.89
N GLU A 67 -7.48 -21.27 0.27
CA GLU A 67 -7.90 -22.67 0.44
C GLU A 67 -9.42 -22.78 0.60
#